data_AF-A0A963N3K4-F1
#
_entry.id   AF-A0A963N3K4-F1
#
_cell.length_a   1.000
_cell.length_b   1.000
_cell.length_c   1.000
_cell.angle_alpha   90.00
_cell.angle_beta   90.00
_cell.angle_gamma   90.00
#
_symmetry.space_group_name_H-M   'P 1'
#
loop_
_entity.id
_entity.type
_entity.pdbx_description
1 polymer ?
#
loop_
_entity_poly.entity_id
_entity_poly.type
_entity_poly.pdbx_seq_one_letter_code
_entity_poly.pdbx_strand_id
1 'polypeptide(L)'
;MIPWLDAPHFPPVDRALIQPNGLLAAGGALDPEWLLAAYRRGIFPWFSAGEPILWWSPNPRMVLDPTQIKISRSLAKTLRQDRFEVRFDTDFAAVIHACGALRAESGGTWITPAMERAYARLHELGYAHSVECWQDGALVGGAYGVALDRAFFGESMFSRARDASKVALVHLSRRLEARGFGVIDCQMSTAHLQSMGGIEIARGDFVRTLERLIGPQPAPQRWAHTPER
;
A
#
# COMPACT_ATOMS: atom_id res chain seq x y z
N MET A 1 18.95 20.04 -0.34
CA MET A 1 19.87 18.89 -0.48
C MET A 1 19.34 17.78 0.43
N ILE A 2 19.23 16.55 -0.06
CA ILE A 2 18.79 15.39 0.73
C ILE A 2 20.01 14.56 1.16
N PRO A 3 19.97 13.88 2.31
CA PRO A 3 21.04 12.98 2.74
C PRO A 3 21.06 11.68 1.92
N TRP A 4 22.26 11.11 1.78
CA TRP A 4 22.46 9.73 1.34
C TRP A 4 22.60 8.82 2.55
N LEU A 5 21.83 7.72 2.60
CA LEU A 5 21.79 6.81 3.73
C LEU A 5 22.66 5.58 3.49
N ASP A 6 23.34 5.14 4.55
CA ASP A 6 24.15 3.92 4.64
C ASP A 6 23.65 2.93 5.71
N ALA A 7 22.78 3.40 6.63
CA ALA A 7 22.09 2.62 7.64
C ALA A 7 20.59 2.98 7.68
N PRO A 8 19.70 2.10 8.19
CA PRO A 8 18.25 2.32 8.25
C PRO A 8 17.82 3.37 9.30
N HIS A 9 18.58 4.45 9.41
CA HIS A 9 18.32 5.62 10.23
C HIS A 9 17.83 6.79 9.38
N PHE A 10 16.52 6.89 9.21
CA PHE A 10 15.90 7.97 8.44
C PHE A 10 15.95 9.33 9.17
N PRO A 11 16.16 10.44 8.44
CA PRO A 11 16.02 11.78 9.01
C PRO A 11 14.55 12.04 9.43
N PRO A 12 14.32 13.01 10.34
CA PRO A 12 12.97 13.46 10.67
C PRO A 12 12.15 13.84 9.42
N VAL A 13 10.90 13.40 9.34
CA VAL A 13 10.07 13.58 8.14
C VAL A 13 9.72 15.04 7.85
N ASP A 14 9.84 15.92 8.84
CA ASP A 14 9.65 17.36 8.67
C ASP A 14 10.73 18.00 7.77
N ARG A 15 11.88 17.33 7.59
CA ARG A 15 12.96 17.73 6.68
C ARG A 15 12.71 17.36 5.21
N ALA A 16 11.64 16.64 4.90
CA ALA A 16 11.36 16.29 3.51
C ALA A 16 11.11 17.54 2.67
N LEU A 17 11.59 17.53 1.42
CA LEU A 17 11.49 18.67 0.52
C LEU A 17 10.02 19.02 0.21
N ILE A 18 9.77 20.31 0.00
CA ILE A 18 8.48 20.80 -0.52
C ILE A 18 8.37 20.49 -2.02
N GLN A 19 9.47 20.62 -2.76
CA GLN A 19 9.56 20.27 -4.18
C GLN A 19 10.88 19.53 -4.46
N PRO A 20 10.84 18.31 -5.03
CA PRO A 20 9.65 17.49 -5.24
C PRO A 20 9.02 17.07 -3.89
N ASN A 21 7.68 17.11 -3.82
CA ASN A 21 6.94 16.97 -2.55
C ASN A 21 7.25 15.65 -1.85
N GLY A 22 7.83 15.75 -0.67
CA GLY A 22 8.07 14.63 0.22
C GLY A 22 9.40 13.92 0.02
N LEU A 23 10.24 14.29 -0.97
CA LEU A 23 11.54 13.65 -1.12
C LEU A 23 12.40 13.91 0.12
N LEU A 24 12.83 12.83 0.78
CA LEU A 24 13.45 12.89 2.10
C LEU A 24 14.92 12.47 2.09
N ALA A 25 15.26 11.37 1.41
CA ALA A 25 16.60 10.80 1.40
C ALA A 25 16.84 9.93 0.16
N ALA A 26 18.11 9.60 -0.10
CA ALA A 26 18.52 8.69 -1.16
C ALA A 26 19.44 7.57 -0.63
N GLY A 27 19.57 6.47 -1.38
CA GLY A 27 20.46 5.34 -1.05
C GLY A 27 19.85 4.32 -0.08
N GLY A 28 20.72 3.55 0.57
CA GLY A 28 20.33 2.44 1.43
C GLY A 28 20.03 1.14 0.66
N ALA A 29 19.15 0.32 1.23
CA ALA A 29 18.74 -0.97 0.68
C ALA A 29 17.22 -1.17 0.79
N LEU A 30 16.70 -2.21 0.13
CA LEU A 30 15.28 -2.61 0.16
C LEU A 30 15.06 -3.91 0.93
N ASP A 31 15.95 -4.25 1.86
CA ASP A 31 15.73 -5.39 2.74
C ASP A 31 14.67 -5.06 3.81
N PRO A 32 14.16 -6.09 4.54
CA PRO A 32 13.11 -5.90 5.53
C PRO A 32 13.46 -4.88 6.62
N GLU A 33 14.73 -4.77 7.04
CA GLU A 33 15.13 -3.84 8.10
C GLU A 33 14.88 -2.40 7.66
N TRP A 34 15.31 -2.05 6.44
CA TRP A 34 15.12 -0.72 5.86
C TRP A 34 13.65 -0.38 5.64
N LEU A 35 12.89 -1.29 5.05
CA LEU A 35 11.48 -1.05 4.74
C LEU A 35 10.66 -0.87 6.01
N LEU A 36 10.82 -1.75 7.00
CA LEU A 36 10.08 -1.65 8.26
C LEU A 36 10.46 -0.39 9.04
N ALA A 37 11.74 0.01 9.01
CA ALA A 37 12.19 1.27 9.60
C ALA A 37 11.56 2.50 8.92
N ALA A 38 11.41 2.46 7.60
CA ALA A 38 10.77 3.51 6.81
C ALA A 38 9.26 3.60 7.09
N TYR A 39 8.51 2.50 6.93
CA TYR A 39 7.05 2.48 7.08
C TYR A 39 6.59 2.92 8.45
N ARG A 40 7.27 2.48 9.51
CA ARG A 40 6.94 2.89 10.89
C ARG A 40 7.03 4.40 11.11
N ARG A 41 7.79 5.11 10.27
CA ARG A 41 7.96 6.57 10.30
C ARG A 41 7.12 7.28 9.24
N GLY A 42 6.28 6.56 8.50
CA GLY A 42 5.49 7.10 7.41
C GLY A 42 6.31 7.39 6.15
N ILE A 43 7.42 6.67 5.95
CA ILE A 43 8.31 6.82 4.80
C ILE A 43 8.15 5.60 3.89
N PHE A 44 8.17 5.81 2.57
CA PHE A 44 8.13 4.72 1.59
C PHE A 44 9.17 4.92 0.48
N PRO A 45 9.69 3.82 -0.11
CA PRO A 45 10.59 3.90 -1.25
C PRO A 45 9.79 4.14 -2.54
N TRP A 46 10.28 5.04 -3.40
CA TRP A 46 9.69 5.23 -4.73
C TRP A 46 10.72 5.80 -5.70
N PHE A 47 11.10 5.04 -6.72
CA PHE A 47 12.14 5.41 -7.67
C PHE A 47 11.95 4.64 -8.98
N SER A 48 12.54 5.16 -10.06
CA SER A 48 12.49 4.57 -11.41
C SER A 48 13.71 3.68 -11.67
N ALA A 49 13.63 2.84 -12.70
CA ALA A 49 14.79 2.07 -13.13
C ALA A 49 15.96 3.00 -13.51
N GLY A 50 17.14 2.74 -12.94
CA GLY A 50 18.35 3.56 -13.13
C GLY A 50 18.51 4.70 -12.13
N GLU A 51 17.48 5.02 -11.34
CA GLU A 51 17.59 5.95 -10.22
C GLU A 51 18.13 5.22 -8.97
N PRO A 52 18.82 5.92 -8.05
CA PRO A 52 19.08 5.39 -6.73
C PRO A 52 17.75 5.17 -5.99
N ILE A 53 17.77 4.37 -4.92
CA ILE A 53 16.61 4.27 -4.02
C ILE A 53 16.32 5.67 -3.48
N LEU A 54 15.09 6.13 -3.62
CA LEU A 54 14.61 7.40 -3.08
C LEU A 54 13.50 7.13 -2.05
N TRP A 55 13.54 7.87 -0.94
CA TRP A 55 12.63 7.71 0.19
C TRP A 55 11.78 8.95 0.36
N TRP A 56 10.48 8.75 0.57
CA TRP A 56 9.47 9.82 0.47
C TRP A 56 8.56 9.88 1.69
N SER A 57 8.16 11.09 2.07
CA SER A 57 7.12 11.39 3.05
C SER A 57 6.39 12.69 2.68
N PRO A 58 5.44 12.66 1.73
CA PRO A 58 4.74 13.83 1.20
C PRO A 58 3.87 14.54 2.24
N ASN A 59 3.58 15.81 1.95
CA ASN A 59 2.62 16.63 2.67
C ASN A 59 1.74 17.42 1.67
N PRO A 60 0.41 17.29 1.67
CA PRO A 60 -0.39 16.40 2.52
C PRO A 60 -0.16 14.91 2.22
N ARG A 61 -0.65 14.05 3.11
CA ARG A 61 -0.64 12.58 2.99
C ARG A 61 -2.07 12.10 2.73
N MET A 62 -2.26 11.29 1.70
CA MET A 62 -3.57 10.69 1.45
C MET A 62 -3.77 9.45 2.33
N VAL A 63 -4.90 9.37 3.01
CA VAL A 63 -5.29 8.22 3.84
C VAL A 63 -6.74 7.84 3.57
N LEU A 64 -7.10 6.61 3.92
CA LEU A 64 -8.46 6.11 3.97
C LEU A 64 -8.69 5.47 5.35
N ASP A 65 -9.76 5.88 6.03
CA ASP A 65 -10.23 5.17 7.21
C ASP A 65 -10.99 3.90 6.74
N PRO A 66 -10.58 2.68 7.17
CA PRO A 66 -11.26 1.45 6.81
C PRO A 66 -12.78 1.48 7.04
N THR A 67 -13.27 2.20 8.06
CA THR A 67 -14.70 2.27 8.38
C THR A 67 -15.46 3.32 7.56
N GLN A 68 -14.76 4.14 6.76
CA GLN A 68 -15.33 5.26 6.02
C GLN A 68 -15.26 5.06 4.49
N ILE A 69 -15.04 3.82 4.03
CA ILE A 69 -15.01 3.52 2.61
C ILE A 69 -16.34 3.88 1.94
N LYS A 70 -16.27 4.72 0.90
CA LYS A 70 -17.46 5.14 0.15
C LYS A 70 -17.79 4.11 -0.92
N ILE A 71 -18.94 3.47 -0.76
CA ILE A 71 -19.47 2.52 -1.74
C ILE A 71 -20.57 3.21 -2.54
N SER A 72 -20.28 3.54 -3.80
CA SER A 72 -21.28 4.12 -4.70
C SER A 72 -22.43 3.14 -4.98
N ARG A 73 -23.59 3.64 -5.42
CA ARG A 73 -24.75 2.80 -5.75
C ARG A 73 -24.41 1.73 -6.80
N SER A 74 -23.59 2.07 -7.81
CA SER A 74 -23.17 1.14 -8.85
C SER A 74 -22.20 0.09 -8.30
N LEU A 75 -21.24 0.47 -7.45
CA LEU A 75 -20.33 -0.48 -6.81
C LEU A 75 -21.08 -1.42 -5.87
N ALA A 76 -22.05 -0.91 -5.11
CA ALA A 76 -22.92 -1.72 -4.26
C ALA A 76 -23.71 -2.76 -5.07
N LYS A 77 -24.13 -2.42 -6.30
CA LYS A 77 -24.75 -3.39 -7.21
C LYS A 77 -23.74 -4.46 -7.64
N THR A 78 -22.53 -4.08 -8.01
CA THR A 78 -21.46 -5.03 -8.38
C THR A 78 -21.13 -5.99 -7.24
N LEU A 79 -21.01 -5.49 -6.00
CA LEU A 79 -20.76 -6.33 -4.82
C LEU A 79 -21.87 -7.37 -4.60
N ARG A 80 -23.15 -6.97 -4.74
CA ARG A 80 -24.29 -7.89 -4.60
C ARG A 80 -24.41 -8.94 -5.71
N GLN A 81 -23.73 -8.76 -6.83
CA GLN A 81 -23.75 -9.73 -7.94
C GLN A 81 -22.85 -10.93 -7.66
N ASP A 82 -21.96 -10.85 -6.65
CA ASP A 82 -21.05 -11.93 -6.24
C ASP A 82 -20.30 -12.58 -7.42
N ARG A 83 -19.92 -11.73 -8.40
CA ARG A 83 -19.25 -12.18 -9.62
C ARG A 83 -17.73 -12.30 -9.47
N PHE A 84 -17.21 -11.92 -8.32
CA PHE A 84 -15.80 -11.91 -8.01
C PHE A 84 -15.57 -12.75 -6.77
N GLU A 85 -14.66 -13.71 -6.86
CA GLU A 85 -14.15 -14.41 -5.69
C GLU A 85 -12.99 -13.60 -5.11
N VAL A 86 -13.14 -13.14 -3.86
CA VAL A 86 -12.09 -12.39 -3.17
C VAL A 86 -11.28 -13.31 -2.28
N ARG A 87 -9.95 -13.26 -2.45
CA ARG A 87 -8.98 -14.03 -1.67
C ARG A 87 -7.94 -13.10 -1.06
N PHE A 88 -7.24 -13.61 -0.05
CA PHE A 88 -6.17 -12.89 0.63
C PHE A 88 -4.94 -13.77 0.72
N ASP A 89 -3.78 -13.17 0.41
CA ASP A 89 -2.46 -13.80 0.47
C ASP A 89 -2.37 -15.12 -0.34
N THR A 90 -3.23 -15.34 -1.33
CA THR A 90 -3.21 -16.60 -2.10
C THR A 90 -2.24 -16.57 -3.28
N ASP A 91 -1.96 -15.39 -3.82
CA ASP A 91 -1.01 -15.21 -4.92
C ASP A 91 -0.41 -13.79 -4.92
N PHE A 92 0.36 -13.48 -3.87
CA PHE A 92 1.00 -12.17 -3.70
C PHE A 92 1.90 -11.80 -4.89
N ALA A 93 2.66 -12.79 -5.40
CA ALA A 93 3.58 -12.62 -6.51
C ALA A 93 2.85 -12.19 -7.79
N ALA A 94 1.71 -12.82 -8.12
CA ALA A 94 0.92 -12.40 -9.28
C ALA A 94 0.32 -11.00 -9.12
N VAL A 95 -0.09 -10.61 -7.90
CA VAL A 95 -0.64 -9.27 -7.63
C VAL A 95 0.41 -8.17 -7.84
N ILE A 96 1.59 -8.30 -7.23
CA ILE A 96 2.64 -7.27 -7.38
C ILE A 96 3.13 -7.18 -8.83
N HIS A 97 3.28 -8.33 -9.49
CA HIS A 97 3.66 -8.39 -10.90
C HIS A 97 2.62 -7.71 -11.80
N ALA A 98 1.33 -7.98 -11.59
CA ALA A 98 0.25 -7.35 -12.36
C ALA A 98 0.17 -5.83 -12.12
N CYS A 99 0.47 -5.35 -10.90
CA CYS A 99 0.60 -3.92 -10.62
C CYS A 99 1.75 -3.28 -11.42
N GLY A 100 2.87 -3.98 -11.55
CA GLY A 100 4.04 -3.50 -12.30
C GLY A 100 3.79 -3.44 -13.81
N ALA A 101 3.22 -4.51 -14.38
CA ALA A 101 2.96 -4.62 -15.81
C ALA A 101 2.03 -3.53 -16.35
N LEU A 102 0.91 -3.26 -15.65
CA LEU A 102 -0.07 -2.24 -16.09
C LEU A 102 0.53 -0.83 -16.18
N ARG A 103 1.49 -0.51 -15.29
CA ARG A 103 2.17 0.79 -15.30
C ARG A 103 3.23 0.89 -16.38
N ALA A 104 3.92 -0.22 -16.68
CA ALA A 104 4.87 -0.27 -17.80
C ALA A 104 4.19 0.07 -19.13
N GLU A 105 2.96 -0.40 -19.34
CA GLU A 105 2.13 -0.05 -20.51
C GLU A 105 1.77 1.45 -20.59
N SER A 106 1.79 2.16 -19.44
CA SER A 106 1.38 3.57 -19.33
C SER A 106 2.54 4.58 -19.32
N GLY A 107 3.76 4.14 -19.67
CA GLY A 107 4.94 5.04 -19.79
C GLY A 107 5.96 4.94 -18.65
N GLY A 108 5.89 3.91 -17.81
CA GLY A 108 6.92 3.57 -16.83
C GLY A 108 6.37 2.97 -15.53
N THR A 109 7.13 2.09 -14.91
CA THR A 109 6.79 1.49 -13.61
C THR A 109 7.93 1.66 -12.60
N TRP A 110 7.58 1.98 -11.37
CA TRP A 110 8.50 1.98 -10.23
C TRP A 110 8.61 0.59 -9.58
N ILE A 111 7.73 -0.34 -9.95
CA ILE A 111 7.78 -1.74 -9.51
C ILE A 111 8.82 -2.45 -10.36
N THR A 112 10.08 -2.23 -10.01
CA THR A 112 11.23 -2.91 -10.61
C THR A 112 11.35 -4.33 -10.06
N PRO A 113 12.15 -5.22 -10.69
CA PRO A 113 12.42 -6.54 -10.12
C PRO A 113 13.01 -6.50 -8.71
N ALA A 114 13.71 -5.42 -8.33
CA ALA A 114 14.22 -5.24 -6.98
C ALA A 114 13.08 -4.98 -5.98
N MET A 115 12.09 -4.18 -6.35
CA MET A 115 10.88 -3.97 -5.56
C MET A 115 10.07 -5.26 -5.44
N GLU A 116 9.83 -5.98 -6.55
CA GLU A 116 9.11 -7.27 -6.49
C GLU A 116 9.73 -8.24 -5.47
N ARG A 117 11.06 -8.41 -5.50
CA ARG A 117 11.79 -9.25 -4.54
C ARG A 117 11.69 -8.75 -3.10
N ALA A 118 11.79 -7.44 -2.90
CA ALA A 118 11.76 -6.82 -1.58
C ALA A 118 10.40 -7.04 -0.89
N TYR A 119 9.30 -6.81 -1.61
CA TYR A 119 7.96 -7.00 -1.05
C TYR A 119 7.55 -8.47 -0.97
N ALA A 120 8.01 -9.32 -1.90
CA ALA A 120 7.88 -10.77 -1.75
C ALA A 120 8.56 -11.26 -0.46
N ARG A 121 9.75 -10.72 -0.13
CA ARG A 121 10.43 -11.03 1.12
C ARG A 121 9.65 -10.55 2.35
N LEU A 122 9.06 -9.35 2.30
CA LEU A 122 8.16 -8.88 3.38
C LEU A 122 6.92 -9.77 3.51
N HIS A 123 6.37 -10.27 2.41
CA HIS A 123 5.23 -11.17 2.40
C HIS A 123 5.57 -12.51 3.07
N GLU A 124 6.70 -13.12 2.72
CA GLU A 124 7.21 -14.35 3.38
C GLU A 124 7.37 -14.19 4.89
N LEU A 125 7.81 -12.99 5.32
CA LEU A 125 7.98 -12.66 6.73
C LEU A 125 6.64 -12.36 7.44
N GLY A 126 5.55 -12.17 6.70
CA GLY A 126 4.22 -11.87 7.24
C GLY A 126 3.97 -10.38 7.48
N TYR A 127 4.67 -9.50 6.77
CA TYR A 127 4.46 -8.05 6.84
C TYR A 127 3.74 -7.49 5.62
N ALA A 128 3.90 -8.10 4.44
CA ALA A 128 3.19 -7.67 3.24
C ALA A 128 2.04 -8.62 2.90
N HIS A 129 0.93 -8.05 2.48
CA HIS A 129 -0.30 -8.78 2.21
C HIS A 129 -0.94 -8.35 0.91
N SER A 130 -1.66 -9.26 0.28
CA SER A 130 -2.43 -9.02 -0.92
C SER A 130 -3.90 -9.33 -0.73
N VAL A 131 -4.72 -8.63 -1.50
CA VAL A 131 -6.12 -8.95 -1.75
C VAL A 131 -6.27 -9.20 -3.24
N GLU A 132 -6.82 -10.35 -3.58
CA GLU A 132 -6.99 -10.83 -4.94
C GLU A 132 -8.47 -10.84 -5.33
N CYS A 133 -8.77 -10.41 -6.54
CA CYS A 133 -10.11 -10.42 -7.11
C CYS A 133 -10.11 -11.33 -8.34
N TRP A 134 -10.76 -12.48 -8.21
CA TRP A 134 -10.80 -13.53 -9.22
C TRP A 134 -12.16 -13.57 -9.92
N GLN A 135 -12.17 -13.81 -11.22
CA GLN A 135 -13.39 -14.02 -12.00
C GLN A 135 -13.15 -15.18 -12.95
N ASP A 136 -14.02 -16.20 -12.91
CA ASP A 136 -13.93 -17.39 -13.76
C ASP A 136 -12.54 -18.08 -13.73
N GLY A 137 -11.92 -18.10 -12.54
CA GLY A 137 -10.58 -18.67 -12.32
C GLY A 137 -9.40 -17.77 -12.73
N ALA A 138 -9.65 -16.58 -13.28
CA ALA A 138 -8.62 -15.63 -13.67
C ALA A 138 -8.46 -14.50 -12.65
N LEU A 139 -7.21 -14.10 -12.38
CA LEU A 139 -6.90 -12.94 -11.55
C LEU A 139 -7.15 -11.64 -12.33
N VAL A 140 -8.25 -10.95 -12.00
CA VAL A 140 -8.76 -9.79 -12.75
C VAL A 140 -8.63 -8.45 -12.01
N GLY A 141 -8.14 -8.47 -10.77
CA GLY A 141 -7.79 -7.27 -10.03
C GLY A 141 -7.20 -7.63 -8.68
N GLY A 142 -6.69 -6.63 -7.98
CA GLY A 142 -6.12 -6.83 -6.66
C GLY A 142 -5.36 -5.62 -6.17
N ALA A 143 -4.93 -5.70 -4.93
CA ALA A 143 -4.06 -4.71 -4.29
C ALA A 143 -3.10 -5.41 -3.35
N TYR A 144 -1.95 -4.78 -3.08
CA TYR A 144 -1.03 -5.24 -2.05
C TYR A 144 -0.57 -4.08 -1.17
N GLY A 145 -0.10 -4.41 0.02
CA GLY A 145 0.40 -3.44 0.96
C GLY A 145 1.16 -4.05 2.13
N VAL A 146 1.69 -3.21 3.01
CA VAL A 146 2.41 -3.61 4.22
C VAL A 146 1.51 -3.37 5.43
N ALA A 147 1.40 -4.33 6.34
CA ALA A 147 0.69 -4.20 7.60
C ALA A 147 1.69 -4.08 8.76
N LEU A 148 1.62 -2.97 9.50
CA LEU A 148 2.33 -2.80 10.77
C LEU A 148 1.30 -2.54 11.86
N ASP A 149 1.15 -3.48 12.78
CA ASP A 149 0.12 -3.48 13.83
C ASP A 149 -1.27 -3.11 13.28
N ARG A 150 -1.74 -1.87 13.53
CA ARG A 150 -3.07 -1.40 13.12
C ARG A 150 -3.04 -0.36 12.00
N ALA A 151 -1.95 -0.26 11.26
CA ALA A 151 -1.80 0.57 10.07
C ALA A 151 -1.50 -0.29 8.84
N PHE A 152 -2.21 -0.04 7.75
CA PHE A 152 -1.97 -0.70 6.47
C PHE A 152 -1.46 0.31 5.45
N PHE A 153 -0.33 0.03 4.81
CA PHE A 153 0.29 0.87 3.79
C PHE A 153 0.00 0.28 2.42
N GLY A 154 -1.01 0.82 1.71
CA GLY A 154 -1.42 0.31 0.41
C GLY A 154 -0.44 0.74 -0.67
N GLU A 155 0.26 -0.19 -1.31
CA GLU A 155 1.36 0.12 -2.23
C GLU A 155 0.89 0.32 -3.66
N SER A 156 0.09 -0.63 -4.15
CA SER A 156 -0.50 -0.53 -5.47
C SER A 156 -1.70 -1.43 -5.62
N MET A 157 -2.44 -1.15 -6.69
CA MET A 157 -3.58 -1.94 -7.13
C MET A 157 -3.62 -1.99 -8.65
N PHE A 158 -4.28 -3.01 -9.19
CA PHE A 158 -4.52 -3.17 -10.61
C PHE A 158 -5.95 -3.66 -10.85
N SER A 159 -6.46 -3.42 -12.06
CA SER A 159 -7.78 -3.86 -12.49
C SER A 159 -7.75 -4.21 -13.97
N ARG A 160 -8.13 -5.44 -14.31
CA ARG A 160 -8.32 -5.96 -15.67
C ARG A 160 -9.81 -6.15 -16.00
N ALA A 161 -10.65 -6.31 -14.98
CA ALA A 161 -12.10 -6.26 -15.11
C ALA A 161 -12.67 -4.99 -14.47
N ARG A 162 -13.84 -4.56 -14.95
CA ARG A 162 -14.56 -3.41 -14.39
C ARG A 162 -14.81 -3.60 -12.89
N ASP A 163 -14.50 -2.59 -12.10
CA ASP A 163 -14.70 -2.54 -10.64
C ASP A 163 -13.91 -3.57 -9.82
N ALA A 164 -13.04 -4.40 -10.43
CA ALA A 164 -12.31 -5.44 -9.70
C ALA A 164 -11.40 -4.87 -8.61
N SER A 165 -10.62 -3.81 -8.89
CA SER A 165 -9.80 -3.15 -7.86
C SER A 165 -10.62 -2.44 -6.78
N LYS A 166 -11.81 -1.91 -7.12
CA LYS A 166 -12.72 -1.30 -6.15
C LYS A 166 -13.30 -2.36 -5.21
N VAL A 167 -13.69 -3.51 -5.75
CA VAL A 167 -14.16 -4.65 -4.97
C VAL A 167 -13.05 -5.13 -4.04
N ALA A 168 -11.83 -5.32 -4.56
CA ALA A 168 -10.67 -5.68 -3.73
C ALA A 168 -10.44 -4.68 -2.58
N LEU A 169 -10.48 -3.38 -2.86
CA LEU A 169 -10.35 -2.33 -1.84
C LEU A 169 -11.48 -2.38 -0.79
N VAL A 170 -12.74 -2.63 -1.21
CA VAL A 170 -13.88 -2.76 -0.27
C VAL A 170 -13.69 -3.94 0.67
N HIS A 171 -13.31 -5.10 0.16
CA HIS A 171 -13.07 -6.27 1.01
C HIS A 171 -11.86 -6.08 1.91
N LEU A 172 -10.78 -5.47 1.40
CA LEU A 172 -9.63 -5.09 2.22
C LEU A 172 -10.04 -4.16 3.37
N SER A 173 -10.79 -3.08 3.09
CA SER A 173 -11.27 -2.17 4.14
C SER A 173 -12.11 -2.89 5.19
N ARG A 174 -13.04 -3.77 4.80
CA ARG A 174 -13.85 -4.57 5.73
C ARG A 174 -13.01 -5.49 6.60
N ARG A 175 -12.03 -6.18 6.02
CA ARG A 175 -11.11 -7.07 6.76
C ARG A 175 -10.26 -6.30 7.76
N LEU A 176 -9.77 -5.13 7.36
CA LEU A 176 -8.97 -4.24 8.20
C LEU A 176 -9.82 -3.64 9.34
N GLU A 177 -11.03 -3.19 9.05
CA GLU A 177 -12.01 -2.75 10.06
C GLU A 177 -12.29 -3.84 11.10
N ALA A 178 -12.61 -5.06 10.65
CA ALA A 178 -12.87 -6.19 11.54
C ALA A 178 -11.68 -6.56 12.44
N ARG A 179 -10.46 -6.19 12.03
CA ARG A 179 -9.20 -6.38 12.79
C ARG A 179 -8.76 -5.15 13.58
N GLY A 180 -9.57 -4.08 13.58
CA GLY A 180 -9.31 -2.87 14.35
C GLY A 180 -8.18 -2.00 13.78
N PHE A 181 -7.87 -2.11 12.49
CA PHE A 181 -6.96 -1.18 11.81
C PHE A 181 -7.57 0.23 11.81
N GLY A 182 -6.73 1.24 12.05
CA GLY A 182 -7.17 2.63 12.12
C GLY A 182 -6.90 3.44 10.87
N VAL A 183 -6.07 2.96 9.95
CA VAL A 183 -5.71 3.71 8.74
C VAL A 183 -5.23 2.79 7.60
N ILE A 184 -5.63 3.13 6.39
CA ILE A 184 -5.00 2.72 5.13
C ILE A 184 -4.23 3.93 4.59
N ASP A 185 -2.90 3.89 4.59
CA ASP A 185 -2.06 4.88 3.91
C ASP A 185 -2.12 4.66 2.41
N CYS A 186 -2.46 5.72 1.69
CA CYS A 186 -2.57 5.75 0.23
C CYS A 186 -1.47 6.59 -0.41
N GLN A 187 -0.51 7.09 0.39
CA GLN A 187 0.62 7.93 0.02
C GLN A 187 0.21 9.21 -0.73
N MET A 188 -0.03 9.09 -2.04
CA MET A 188 -0.32 10.20 -2.94
C MET A 188 -1.80 10.27 -3.31
N SER A 189 -2.27 11.51 -3.48
CA SER A 189 -3.65 11.80 -3.85
C SER A 189 -4.00 11.25 -5.23
N THR A 190 -5.13 10.55 -5.33
CA THR A 190 -5.72 10.19 -6.62
C THR A 190 -7.23 10.41 -6.60
N ALA A 191 -7.79 10.87 -7.72
CA ALA A 191 -9.24 11.02 -7.87
C ALA A 191 -9.99 9.69 -7.62
N HIS A 192 -9.37 8.57 -7.98
CA HIS A 192 -9.89 7.23 -7.70
C HIS A 192 -10.11 7.00 -6.20
N LEU A 193 -9.06 7.17 -5.39
CA LEU A 193 -9.13 6.94 -3.95
C LEU A 193 -9.99 7.99 -3.23
N GLN A 194 -10.02 9.24 -3.71
CA GLN A 194 -10.90 10.28 -3.17
C GLN A 194 -12.38 9.89 -3.35
N SER A 195 -12.73 9.35 -4.52
CA SER A 195 -14.08 8.84 -4.78
C SER A 195 -14.48 7.66 -3.89
N MET A 196 -13.49 6.91 -3.37
CA MET A 196 -13.64 5.78 -2.46
C MET A 196 -13.61 6.19 -0.98
N GLY A 197 -13.57 7.50 -0.66
CA GLY A 197 -13.59 8.01 0.71
C GLY A 197 -12.23 8.44 1.26
N GLY A 198 -11.17 8.36 0.46
CA GLY A 198 -9.86 8.83 0.87
C GLY A 198 -9.83 10.35 1.03
N ILE A 199 -9.06 10.80 2.02
CA ILE A 199 -8.89 12.20 2.39
C ILE A 199 -7.41 12.54 2.46
N GLU A 200 -7.09 13.83 2.33
CA GLU A 200 -5.76 14.35 2.59
C GLU A 200 -5.68 14.88 4.02
N ILE A 201 -4.63 14.49 4.74
CA ILE A 201 -4.31 15.01 6.07
C ILE A 201 -2.89 15.58 6.08
N ALA A 202 -2.58 16.46 7.03
CA ALA A 202 -1.21 16.94 7.15
C ALA A 202 -0.28 15.77 7.52
N ARG A 203 0.96 15.80 7.01
CA ARG A 203 1.99 14.78 7.34
C ARG A 203 2.15 14.60 8.85
N GLY A 204 2.08 15.68 9.62
CA GLY A 204 2.16 15.61 11.09
C GLY A 204 0.99 14.85 11.73
N ASP A 205 -0.23 14.99 11.20
CA ASP A 205 -1.39 14.22 11.66
C ASP A 205 -1.25 12.74 11.32
N PHE A 206 -0.71 12.45 10.15
CA PHE A 206 -0.41 11.08 9.74
C PHE A 206 0.62 10.42 10.66
N VAL A 207 1.75 11.08 10.94
CA VAL A 207 2.77 10.56 11.86
C VAL A 207 2.20 10.31 13.25
N ARG A 208 1.43 11.25 13.80
CA ARG A 208 0.75 11.06 15.10
C ARG A 208 -0.21 9.87 15.08
N THR A 209 -0.87 9.63 13.95
CA THR A 209 -1.73 8.46 13.76
C THR A 209 -0.91 7.18 13.79
N LEU A 210 0.24 7.12 13.12
CA LEU A 210 1.15 5.98 13.15
C LEU A 210 1.69 5.70 14.55
N GLU A 211 2.14 6.72 15.29
CA GLU A 211 2.65 6.59 16.67
C GLU A 211 1.63 5.97 17.63
N ARG A 212 0.33 6.20 17.40
CA ARG A 212 -0.76 5.61 18.18
C ARG A 212 -1.09 4.17 17.76
N LEU A 213 -0.89 3.83 16.48
CA LEU A 213 -1.32 2.56 15.89
C LEU A 213 -0.22 1.51 15.85
N ILE A 214 1.06 1.92 15.84
CA ILE A 214 2.23 1.05 15.68
C ILE A 214 3.10 1.12 16.93
N GLY A 215 3.34 -0.04 17.53
CA GLY A 215 4.24 -0.20 18.67
C GLY A 215 5.72 -0.05 18.30
N PRO A 216 6.62 -0.13 19.29
CA PRO A 216 8.05 0.01 19.07
C PRO A 216 8.65 -1.13 18.23
N GLN A 217 8.04 -2.32 18.28
CA GLN A 217 8.47 -3.53 17.57
C GLN A 217 7.23 -4.24 16.99
N PRO A 218 6.71 -3.80 15.83
CA PRO A 218 5.56 -4.44 15.21
C PRO A 218 5.89 -5.87 14.80
N ALA A 219 5.04 -6.80 15.23
CA ALA A 219 5.19 -8.22 14.90
C ALA A 219 4.56 -8.52 13.53
N PRO A 220 5.08 -9.52 12.79
CA PRO A 220 4.45 -9.95 11.56
C PRO A 220 3.07 -10.56 11.83
N GLN A 221 2.14 -10.35 10.91
CA GLN A 221 0.76 -10.79 11.01
C GLN A 221 0.44 -11.76 9.88
N ARG A 222 0.36 -13.07 10.12
CA ARG A 222 -0.07 -13.99 9.06
C ARG A 222 -1.57 -13.87 8.83
N TRP A 223 -1.97 -13.58 7.60
CA TRP A 223 -3.38 -13.53 7.21
C TRP A 223 -3.82 -14.94 6.83
N ALA A 224 -4.97 -15.37 7.35
CA ALA A 224 -5.53 -16.65 6.96
C ALA A 224 -6.03 -16.59 5.51
N HIS A 225 -5.74 -17.64 4.74
CA HIS A 225 -6.28 -17.87 3.40
C HIS A 225 -7.75 -18.29 3.50
N THR A 226 -8.61 -17.35 3.87
CA THR A 226 -10.05 -17.58 3.91
C THR A 226 -10.68 -16.82 2.75
N PRO A 227 -11.37 -17.49 1.81
CA PRO A 227 -12.20 -16.82 0.83
C PRO A 227 -13.27 -16.01 1.57
N GLU A 228 -13.34 -14.70 1.31
CA GLU A 228 -14.42 -13.85 1.81
C GLU A 228 -15.46 -13.72 0.70
N ARG A 229 -16.67 -14.23 0.94
CA ARG A 229 -17.84 -14.01 0.08
C ARG A 229 -18.64 -12.83 0.62
#